data_AF-A0A1B2Z9L0-F1
#
_entry.id   AF-A0A1B2Z9L0-F1
#
_cell.length_a   1.000
_cell.length_b   1.000
_cell.length_c   1.000
_cell.angle_alpha   90.00
_cell.angle_beta   90.00
_cell.angle_gamma   90.00
#
_symmetry.space_group_name_H-M   'P 1'
#
loop_
_entity.id
_entity.type
_entity.pdbx_description
1 polymer ?
#
loop_
_entity_poly.entity_id
_entity_poly.type
_entity_poly.pdbx_seq_one_letter_code
_entity_poly.pdbx_strand_id
1 'polypeptide(L)'
;MKKYNIREKLEEFIGLLKSGKIEVYNEFSFQHELGYFLRNQLKQHPGDFKIQFERNFKDIFDLSDDEIDGRFGTKKVRKKEIDISIFQGPVNLASIELKFPRNGQVPESMYSFVKDVKFLEGLTSSKNKKSINMFSKGFFICLVDDSLFYQGGSKKDGIYEYFRRKEKNVRICKETKKPTGKNTESEEYTIRLNKEYMG
;
A
#
# COMPACT_ATOMS: atom_id res chain seq x y z
N MET A 1 15.11 22.29 10.47
CA MET A 1 14.25 22.06 9.28
C MET A 1 13.04 21.24 9.69
N LYS A 2 11.80 21.73 9.45
CA LYS A 2 10.60 20.89 9.65
C LYS A 2 10.71 19.67 8.72
N LYS A 3 10.63 18.47 9.28
CA LYS A 3 10.60 17.22 8.52
C LYS A 3 9.35 17.24 7.65
N TYR A 4 9.48 17.05 6.34
CA TYR A 4 8.32 17.00 5.45
C TYR A 4 7.49 15.76 5.81
N ASN A 5 6.23 15.98 6.17
CA ASN A 5 5.35 14.92 6.63
C ASN A 5 4.42 14.47 5.49
N ILE A 6 4.81 13.37 4.82
CA ILE A 6 4.02 12.78 3.73
C ILE A 6 2.60 12.47 4.21
N ARG A 7 2.42 12.00 5.45
CA ARG A 7 1.10 11.65 5.99
C ARG A 7 0.15 12.85 6.01
N GLU A 8 0.61 14.00 6.49
CA GLU A 8 -0.20 15.23 6.52
C GLU A 8 -0.69 15.60 5.12
N LYS A 9 0.14 15.40 4.11
CA LYS A 9 -0.19 15.73 2.72
C LYS A 9 -1.18 14.75 2.10
N LEU A 10 -1.08 13.48 2.47
CA LEU A 10 -2.10 12.50 2.12
C LEU A 10 -3.44 12.86 2.78
N GLU A 11 -3.43 13.23 4.06
CA GLU A 11 -4.64 13.66 4.78
C GLU A 11 -5.26 14.94 4.18
N GLU A 12 -4.44 15.91 3.76
CA GLU A 12 -4.87 17.09 3.00
C GLU A 12 -5.56 16.69 1.68
N PHE A 13 -4.96 15.78 0.90
CA PHE A 13 -5.55 15.28 -0.35
C PHE A 13 -6.90 14.60 -0.11
N ILE A 14 -7.01 13.75 0.92
CA ILE A 14 -8.29 13.14 1.31
C ILE A 14 -9.33 14.21 1.70
N GLY A 15 -8.91 15.30 2.34
CA GLY A 15 -9.79 16.45 2.61
C GLY A 15 -10.32 17.12 1.34
N LEU A 16 -9.48 17.25 0.31
CA LEU A 16 -9.88 17.80 -1.00
C LEU A 16 -10.89 16.90 -1.72
N LEU A 17 -10.69 15.58 -1.69
CA LEU A 17 -11.67 14.60 -2.20
C LEU A 17 -13.02 14.75 -1.48
N LYS A 18 -13.01 14.78 -0.15
CA LYS A 18 -14.24 14.90 0.66
C LYS A 18 -15.00 16.19 0.41
N SER A 19 -14.31 17.28 0.09
CA SER A 19 -14.92 18.57 -0.22
C SER A 19 -15.37 18.72 -1.68
N GLY A 20 -15.15 17.70 -2.52
CA GLY A 20 -15.48 17.75 -3.94
C GLY A 20 -14.56 18.66 -4.77
N LYS A 21 -13.43 19.10 -4.22
CA LYS A 21 -12.45 19.94 -4.94
C LYS A 21 -11.59 19.16 -5.92
N ILE A 22 -11.46 17.85 -5.69
CA ILE A 22 -10.80 16.89 -6.58
C ILE A 22 -11.79 15.76 -6.79
N GLU A 23 -11.99 15.38 -8.04
CA GLU A 23 -12.82 14.26 -8.42
C GLU A 23 -11.95 13.09 -8.86
N VAL A 24 -12.27 11.90 -8.36
CA VAL A 24 -11.67 10.63 -8.78
C VAL A 24 -12.81 9.64 -8.99
N TYR A 25 -12.75 8.86 -10.06
CA TYR A 25 -13.85 7.98 -10.49
C TYR A 25 -13.38 6.53 -10.76
N ASN A 26 -12.07 6.28 -10.68
CA ASN A 26 -11.45 4.97 -10.74
C ASN A 26 -10.02 5.01 -10.16
N GLU A 27 -9.36 3.85 -10.06
CA GLU A 27 -7.99 3.72 -9.50
C GLU A 27 -6.96 4.55 -10.26
N PHE A 28 -7.07 4.63 -11.59
CA PHE A 28 -6.17 5.43 -12.43
C PHE A 28 -6.28 6.93 -12.14
N SER A 29 -7.50 7.47 -12.11
CA SER A 29 -7.74 8.87 -11.74
C SER A 29 -7.25 9.16 -10.32
N PHE A 30 -7.46 8.24 -9.38
CA PHE A 30 -6.98 8.38 -8.01
C PHE A 30 -5.46 8.47 -7.93
N GLN A 31 -4.75 7.59 -8.63
CA GLN A 31 -3.30 7.61 -8.71
C GLN A 31 -2.77 8.91 -9.33
N HIS A 32 -3.30 9.31 -10.48
CA HIS A 32 -2.83 10.48 -11.20
C HIS A 32 -3.09 11.78 -10.42
N GLU A 33 -4.29 11.96 -9.86
CA GLU A 33 -4.63 13.14 -9.07
C GLU A 33 -3.76 13.25 -7.82
N LEU A 34 -3.56 12.13 -7.10
CA LEU A 34 -2.71 12.12 -5.92
C LEU A 34 -1.25 12.44 -6.28
N GLY A 35 -0.71 11.82 -7.33
CA GLY A 35 0.67 12.08 -7.74
C GLY A 35 0.87 13.50 -8.26
N TYR A 36 -0.11 14.08 -8.97
CA TYR A 36 -0.09 15.47 -9.40
C TYR A 36 -0.13 16.43 -8.19
N PHE A 37 -1.04 16.20 -7.25
CA PHE A 37 -1.12 16.95 -6.01
C PHE A 37 0.22 16.93 -5.25
N LEU A 38 0.80 15.74 -5.06
CA LEU A 38 2.08 15.58 -4.36
C LEU A 38 3.22 16.31 -5.08
N ARG A 39 3.30 16.26 -6.42
CA ARG A 39 4.28 17.03 -7.21
C ARG A 39 4.17 18.52 -6.92
N ASN A 40 2.95 19.07 -6.89
CA ASN A 40 2.74 20.48 -6.66
C ASN A 40 3.06 20.91 -5.22
N GLN A 41 2.73 20.08 -4.24
CA GLN A 41 3.07 20.35 -2.83
C GLN A 41 4.59 20.27 -2.61
N LEU A 42 5.25 19.25 -3.15
CA LEU A 42 6.67 18.99 -2.89
C LEU A 42 7.61 19.94 -3.60
N LYS A 43 7.26 20.44 -4.79
CA LYS A 43 8.04 21.46 -5.52
C LYS A 43 8.25 22.75 -4.72
N GLN A 44 7.38 23.03 -3.74
CA GLN A 44 7.46 24.23 -2.91
C GLN A 44 8.47 24.09 -1.76
N HIS A 45 8.94 22.87 -1.48
CA HIS A 45 9.89 22.61 -0.41
C HIS A 45 11.33 22.55 -0.94
N PRO A 46 12.32 23.05 -0.18
CA PRO A 46 13.73 22.89 -0.54
C PRO A 46 14.11 21.40 -0.55
N GLY A 47 14.62 20.93 -1.69
CA GLY A 47 15.06 19.55 -1.90
C GLY A 47 14.77 19.04 -3.31
N ASP A 48 15.57 18.08 -3.79
CA ASP A 48 15.36 17.41 -5.09
C ASP A 48 14.28 16.32 -4.96
N PHE A 49 13.01 16.73 -4.90
CA PHE A 49 11.90 15.79 -4.82
C PHE A 49 11.49 15.26 -6.20
N LYS A 50 11.34 13.93 -6.31
CA LYS A 50 10.84 13.27 -7.52
C LYS A 50 9.67 12.36 -7.18
N ILE A 51 8.60 12.47 -7.97
CA ILE A 51 7.40 11.64 -7.89
C ILE A 51 7.27 10.87 -9.20
N GLN A 52 7.33 9.55 -9.10
CA GLN A 52 7.25 8.64 -10.24
C GLN A 52 6.10 7.65 -10.04
N PHE A 53 5.50 7.22 -11.14
CA PHE A 53 4.41 6.26 -11.17
C PHE A 53 4.91 4.93 -11.71
N GLU A 54 4.26 3.83 -11.32
CA GLU A 54 4.45 2.50 -11.91
C GLU A 54 5.94 2.11 -12.00
N ARG A 55 6.67 2.30 -10.90
CA ARG A 55 8.10 1.97 -10.85
C ARG A 55 8.28 0.52 -10.45
N ASN A 56 9.07 -0.22 -11.22
CA ASN A 56 9.44 -1.57 -10.86
C ASN A 56 10.41 -1.54 -9.67
N PHE A 57 10.15 -2.33 -8.63
CA PHE A 57 11.05 -2.36 -7.47
C PHE A 57 12.47 -2.83 -7.82
N LYS A 58 12.65 -3.65 -8.86
CA LYS A 58 13.97 -4.12 -9.31
C LYS A 58 14.82 -3.00 -9.90
N ASP A 59 14.19 -1.92 -10.38
CA ASP A 59 14.92 -0.74 -10.87
C ASP A 59 15.38 0.18 -9.74
N ILE A 60 14.91 -0.10 -8.51
CA ILE A 60 15.19 0.70 -7.31
C ILE A 60 16.14 -0.06 -6.36
N PHE A 61 15.98 -1.37 -6.28
CA PHE A 61 16.77 -2.23 -5.39
C PHE A 61 17.54 -3.29 -6.16
N ASP A 62 18.80 -3.44 -5.79
CA ASP A 62 19.63 -4.58 -6.17
C ASP A 62 19.39 -5.72 -5.16
N LEU A 63 18.51 -6.67 -5.53
CA LEU A 63 18.09 -7.80 -4.70
C LEU A 63 18.24 -9.12 -5.47
N SER A 64 18.74 -10.16 -4.81
CA SER A 64 18.70 -11.52 -5.34
C SER A 64 17.27 -12.09 -5.39
N ASP A 65 17.03 -13.12 -6.19
CA ASP A 65 15.70 -13.74 -6.27
C ASP A 65 15.24 -14.35 -4.92
N ASP A 66 16.17 -14.89 -4.12
CA ASP A 66 15.88 -15.40 -2.76
C ASP A 66 15.48 -14.25 -1.82
N GLU A 67 16.17 -13.11 -1.91
CA GLU A 67 15.83 -11.90 -1.14
C GLU A 67 14.45 -11.38 -1.54
N ILE A 68 14.10 -11.45 -2.83
CA ILE A 68 12.79 -11.03 -3.33
C ILE A 68 11.69 -11.92 -2.75
N ASP A 69 11.82 -13.24 -2.83
CA ASP A 69 10.77 -14.15 -2.38
C ASP A 69 10.58 -14.07 -0.86
N GLY A 70 11.66 -13.90 -0.09
CA GLY A 70 11.58 -13.67 1.36
C GLY A 70 10.93 -12.33 1.75
N ARG A 71 11.13 -11.28 0.93
CA ARG A 71 10.62 -9.92 1.22
C ARG A 71 9.19 -9.70 0.76
N PHE A 72 8.88 -10.08 -0.47
CA PHE A 72 7.65 -9.73 -1.17
C PHE A 72 6.65 -10.90 -1.28
N GLY A 73 7.03 -12.07 -0.76
CA GLY A 73 6.24 -13.29 -0.85
C GLY A 73 6.52 -14.07 -2.13
N THR A 74 5.80 -15.18 -2.32
CA THR A 74 6.01 -16.09 -3.44
C THR A 74 5.71 -15.43 -4.79
N LYS A 75 6.18 -16.05 -5.88
CA LYS A 75 5.86 -15.63 -7.26
C LYS A 75 4.36 -15.50 -7.56
N LYS A 76 3.48 -16.20 -6.82
CA LYS A 76 2.02 -16.15 -7.02
C LYS A 76 1.35 -14.94 -6.37
N VAL A 77 1.98 -14.35 -5.36
CA VAL A 77 1.42 -13.24 -4.60
C VAL A 77 2.21 -11.94 -4.74
N ARG A 78 3.49 -12.01 -5.10
CA ARG A 78 4.38 -10.84 -5.16
C ARG A 78 3.96 -9.86 -6.25
N LYS A 79 3.93 -8.58 -5.89
CA LYS A 79 3.84 -7.45 -6.83
C LYS A 79 5.22 -7.04 -7.32
N LYS A 80 5.25 -6.20 -8.36
CA LYS A 80 6.47 -5.70 -9.00
C LYS A 80 6.49 -4.19 -9.13
N GLU A 81 5.38 -3.63 -9.55
CA GLU A 81 5.21 -2.20 -9.76
C GLU A 81 4.68 -1.53 -8.50
N ILE A 82 5.26 -0.36 -8.21
CA ILE A 82 4.86 0.54 -7.14
C ILE A 82 4.00 1.64 -7.76
N ASP A 83 2.79 1.83 -7.25
CA ASP A 83 1.85 2.79 -7.84
C ASP A 83 2.42 4.22 -7.82
N ILE A 84 2.96 4.67 -6.67
CA ILE A 84 3.67 5.95 -6.57
C ILE A 84 4.94 5.80 -5.72
N SER A 85 6.08 6.22 -6.30
CA SER A 85 7.38 6.31 -5.62
C SER A 85 7.77 7.77 -5.40
N ILE A 86 8.22 8.08 -4.19
CA ILE A 86 8.65 9.41 -3.75
C ILE A 86 10.13 9.36 -3.36
N PHE A 87 10.94 10.20 -4.00
CA PHE A 87 12.37 10.34 -3.74
C PHE A 87 12.71 11.75 -3.28
N GLN A 88 13.77 11.88 -2.48
CA GLN A 88 14.37 13.16 -2.10
C GLN A 88 15.90 13.06 -2.26
N GLY A 89 16.43 13.54 -3.37
CA GLY A 89 17.82 13.30 -3.76
C GLY A 89 18.12 11.79 -3.80
N PRO A 90 19.13 11.29 -3.06
CA PRO A 90 19.43 9.87 -3.01
C PRO A 90 18.49 9.06 -2.10
N VAL A 91 17.58 9.69 -1.37
CA VAL A 91 16.74 9.01 -0.37
C VAL A 91 15.47 8.48 -1.02
N ASN A 92 15.22 7.18 -0.84
CA ASN A 92 13.93 6.56 -1.11
C ASN A 92 12.97 6.94 0.04
N LEU A 93 12.16 7.97 -0.17
CA LEU A 93 11.41 8.62 0.91
C LEU A 93 10.13 7.88 1.26
N ALA A 94 9.28 7.63 0.27
CA ALA A 94 8.01 6.94 0.48
C ALA A 94 7.57 6.13 -0.74
N SER A 95 6.93 4.99 -0.50
CA SER A 95 6.14 4.25 -1.49
C SER A 95 4.66 4.30 -1.13
N ILE A 96 3.79 4.31 -2.14
CA ILE A 96 2.34 4.35 -1.96
C ILE A 96 1.69 3.32 -2.87
N GLU A 97 0.77 2.54 -2.31
CA GLU A 97 -0.14 1.64 -3.02
C GLU A 97 -1.58 2.14 -2.85
N LEU A 98 -2.35 2.10 -3.92
CA LEU A 98 -3.69 2.66 -4.03
C LEU A 98 -4.70 1.60 -4.46
N LYS A 99 -5.89 1.68 -3.87
CA LYS A 99 -7.03 0.85 -4.27
C LYS A 99 -8.29 1.67 -4.42
N PHE A 100 -9.03 1.41 -5.50
CA PHE A 100 -10.36 1.98 -5.74
C PHE A 100 -11.32 0.87 -6.20
N PRO A 101 -11.73 -0.07 -5.30
CA PRO A 101 -12.62 -1.16 -5.68
C PRO A 101 -13.96 -0.62 -6.20
N ARG A 102 -14.38 -1.09 -7.39
CA ARG A 102 -15.73 -0.87 -7.94
C ARG A 102 -16.44 -2.23 -8.02
N ASN A 103 -17.67 -2.32 -7.53
CA ASN A 103 -18.51 -3.54 -7.61
C ASN A 103 -17.85 -4.79 -6.97
N GLY A 104 -17.26 -4.62 -5.79
CA GLY A 104 -16.20 -5.49 -5.27
C GLY A 104 -16.58 -6.95 -5.03
N GLN A 105 -15.67 -7.86 -5.41
CA GLN A 105 -15.70 -9.26 -4.98
C GLN A 105 -15.16 -9.37 -3.55
N VAL A 106 -16.00 -9.08 -2.56
CA VAL A 106 -15.66 -9.30 -1.16
C VAL A 106 -15.80 -10.81 -0.87
N PRO A 107 -14.78 -11.50 -0.32
CA PRO A 107 -13.54 -11.00 0.28
C PRO A 107 -12.26 -11.04 -0.60
N GLU A 108 -12.32 -11.47 -1.85
CA GLU A 108 -11.13 -11.55 -2.73
C GLU A 108 -10.41 -10.19 -2.88
N SER A 109 -11.16 -9.10 -2.98
CA SER A 109 -10.58 -7.75 -3.01
C SER A 109 -9.85 -7.41 -1.70
N MET A 110 -10.39 -7.78 -0.54
CA MET A 110 -9.68 -7.60 0.74
C MET A 110 -8.36 -8.37 0.78
N TYR A 111 -8.33 -9.57 0.20
CA TYR A 111 -7.10 -10.37 0.09
C TYR A 111 -6.07 -9.72 -0.82
N SER A 112 -6.49 -9.06 -1.91
CA SER A 112 -5.59 -8.25 -2.73
C SER A 112 -4.99 -7.06 -1.96
N PHE A 113 -5.77 -6.41 -1.07
CA PHE A 113 -5.25 -5.32 -0.23
C PHE A 113 -4.14 -5.80 0.70
N VAL A 114 -4.26 -7.00 1.25
CA VAL A 114 -3.20 -7.61 2.08
C VAL A 114 -1.94 -7.90 1.26
N LYS A 115 -2.05 -8.20 -0.06
CA LYS A 115 -0.87 -8.30 -0.95
C LYS A 115 -0.17 -6.95 -1.12
N ASP A 116 -0.94 -5.88 -1.30
CA ASP A 116 -0.38 -4.52 -1.41
C ASP A 116 0.36 -4.12 -0.12
N VAL A 117 -0.24 -4.40 1.04
CA VAL A 117 0.41 -4.18 2.35
C VAL A 117 1.69 -5.02 2.50
N LYS A 118 1.68 -6.28 2.05
CA LYS A 118 2.88 -7.13 2.04
C LYS A 118 3.97 -6.57 1.14
N PHE A 119 3.59 -6.05 -0.02
CA PHE A 119 4.52 -5.44 -0.96
C PHE A 119 5.21 -4.22 -0.32
N LEU A 120 4.44 -3.30 0.26
CA LEU A 120 4.95 -2.16 1.03
C LEU A 120 5.84 -2.57 2.21
N GLU A 121 5.55 -3.70 2.86
CA GLU A 121 6.43 -4.26 3.89
C GLU A 121 7.81 -4.58 3.34
N GLY A 122 7.87 -5.29 2.20
CA GLY A 122 9.12 -5.64 1.54
C GLY A 122 9.93 -4.42 1.12
N LEU A 123 9.25 -3.36 0.66
CA LEU A 123 9.84 -2.08 0.24
C LEU A 123 10.44 -1.25 1.40
N THR A 124 9.94 -1.46 2.62
CA THR A 124 10.31 -0.67 3.82
C THR A 124 11.12 -1.47 4.85
N SER A 125 11.26 -2.78 4.68
CA SER A 125 11.92 -3.64 5.65
C SER A 125 13.45 -3.56 5.52
N SER A 126 14.11 -3.09 6.57
CA SER A 126 15.57 -3.09 6.67
C SER A 126 16.16 -4.39 7.22
N LYS A 127 15.34 -5.43 7.42
CA LYS A 127 15.82 -6.73 7.90
C LYS A 127 16.90 -7.23 6.93
N ASN A 128 18.14 -7.26 7.41
CA ASN A 128 19.29 -8.02 6.88
C ASN A 128 20.32 -7.33 5.97
N LYS A 129 20.39 -6.00 5.80
CA LYS A 129 21.60 -5.34 5.24
C LYS A 129 21.55 -3.82 5.40
N LYS A 130 22.62 -3.23 5.96
CA LYS A 130 22.81 -1.78 6.08
C LYS A 130 23.03 -1.08 4.72
N SER A 131 23.25 -1.84 3.65
CA SER A 131 23.65 -1.33 2.33
C SER A 131 22.50 -1.03 1.37
N ILE A 132 21.27 -1.50 1.64
CA ILE A 132 20.16 -1.29 0.71
C ILE A 132 19.36 -0.07 1.14
N ASN A 133 19.24 0.90 0.23
CA ASN A 133 18.51 2.13 0.41
C ASN A 133 16.99 1.89 0.34
N MET A 134 16.39 1.38 1.41
CA MET A 134 14.96 1.07 1.49
C MET A 134 14.08 2.33 1.52
N PHE A 135 12.80 2.19 1.18
CA PHE A 135 11.85 3.29 1.41
C PHE A 135 11.69 3.55 2.90
N SER A 136 11.76 4.83 3.30
CA SER A 136 11.63 5.23 4.70
C SER A 136 10.20 5.05 5.23
N LYS A 137 9.20 5.12 4.35
CA LYS A 137 7.77 5.00 4.66
C LYS A 137 7.05 4.25 3.55
N GLY A 138 5.96 3.57 3.90
CA GLY A 138 5.03 2.96 2.96
C GLY A 138 3.60 3.31 3.36
N PHE A 139 2.76 3.64 2.39
CA PHE A 139 1.35 3.99 2.61
C PHE A 139 0.45 3.14 1.72
N PHE A 140 -0.56 2.54 2.32
CA PHE A 140 -1.65 1.90 1.59
C PHE A 140 -2.89 2.79 1.75
N ILE A 141 -3.52 3.19 0.65
CA ILE A 141 -4.75 3.99 0.69
C ILE A 141 -5.81 3.32 -0.18
N CYS A 142 -6.93 2.94 0.45
CA CYS A 142 -8.08 2.39 -0.24
C CYS A 142 -9.25 3.37 -0.12
N LEU A 143 -9.78 3.80 -1.27
CA LEU A 143 -11.03 4.57 -1.35
C LEU A 143 -12.15 3.62 -1.71
N VAL A 144 -13.10 3.45 -0.80
CA VAL A 144 -14.21 2.51 -0.95
C VAL A 144 -15.54 3.18 -0.61
N ASP A 145 -16.51 3.00 -1.49
CA ASP A 145 -17.90 3.44 -1.31
C ASP A 145 -18.81 2.27 -0.90
N ASP A 146 -18.52 1.05 -1.38
CA ASP A 146 -19.27 -0.15 -1.04
C ASP A 146 -19.14 -0.54 0.44
N SER A 147 -20.27 -0.46 1.14
CA SER A 147 -20.41 -0.82 2.55
C SER A 147 -19.86 -2.20 2.87
N LEU A 148 -19.89 -3.20 1.97
CA LEU A 148 -19.43 -4.57 2.26
C LEU A 148 -17.96 -4.64 2.71
N PHE A 149 -17.15 -3.62 2.42
CA PHE A 149 -15.75 -3.57 2.83
C PHE A 149 -15.54 -3.13 4.28
N TYR A 150 -16.38 -2.25 4.80
CA TYR A 150 -16.23 -1.63 6.13
C TYR A 150 -17.44 -1.84 7.05
N GLN A 151 -18.52 -2.41 6.51
CA GLN A 151 -19.79 -2.74 7.13
C GLN A 151 -20.29 -4.10 6.56
N GLY A 152 -21.26 -4.73 7.23
CA GLY A 152 -22.00 -5.87 6.66
C GLY A 152 -21.73 -7.24 7.26
N GLY A 153 -22.81 -7.92 7.67
CA GLY A 153 -22.91 -9.37 7.94
C GLY A 153 -22.46 -9.86 9.33
N SER A 154 -22.87 -11.09 9.69
CA SER A 154 -22.46 -11.80 10.92
C SER A 154 -20.97 -12.17 10.97
N LYS A 155 -20.28 -12.16 9.82
CA LYS A 155 -18.85 -12.50 9.72
C LYS A 155 -17.96 -11.30 10.07
N LYS A 156 -17.24 -11.42 11.18
CA LYS A 156 -16.30 -10.43 11.71
C LYS A 156 -14.89 -11.00 11.89
N ASP A 157 -14.69 -12.25 11.50
CA ASP A 157 -13.48 -13.05 11.68
C ASP A 157 -12.62 -13.10 10.42
N GLY A 158 -11.39 -13.57 10.58
CA GLY A 158 -10.44 -13.72 9.48
C GLY A 158 -10.14 -12.39 8.80
N ILE A 159 -10.22 -12.36 7.47
CA ILE A 159 -9.84 -11.16 6.71
C ILE A 159 -10.78 -9.96 6.91
N TYR A 160 -12.03 -10.21 7.28
CA TYR A 160 -13.01 -9.16 7.56
C TYR A 160 -12.64 -8.34 8.79
N GLU A 161 -11.99 -9.00 9.76
CA GLU A 161 -11.54 -8.37 11.00
C GLU A 161 -10.59 -7.20 10.75
N TYR A 162 -9.79 -7.26 9.68
CA TYR A 162 -8.83 -6.21 9.37
C TYR A 162 -9.52 -4.92 8.91
N PHE A 163 -10.60 -5.02 8.14
CA PHE A 163 -11.18 -3.86 7.46
C PHE A 163 -12.48 -3.35 8.09
N ARG A 164 -13.12 -4.14 8.97
CA ARG A 164 -14.41 -3.80 9.60
C ARG A 164 -14.31 -3.41 11.08
N ARG A 165 -13.09 -3.36 11.63
CA ARG A 165 -12.86 -2.90 13.01
C ARG A 165 -13.10 -1.40 13.14
N LYS A 166 -13.61 -0.99 14.30
CA LYS A 166 -13.81 0.44 14.61
C LYS A 166 -12.54 1.07 15.17
N GLU A 167 -11.63 0.25 15.69
CA GLU A 167 -10.34 0.66 16.21
C GLU A 167 -9.44 1.13 15.06
N LYS A 168 -8.81 2.31 15.23
CA LYS A 168 -7.81 2.82 14.28
C LYS A 168 -6.54 1.95 14.25
N ASN A 169 -6.26 1.25 15.35
CA ASN A 169 -5.16 0.29 15.44
C ASN A 169 -5.66 -1.08 14.98
N VAL A 170 -5.43 -1.41 13.70
CA VAL A 170 -5.81 -2.68 13.12
C VAL A 170 -4.62 -3.62 13.06
N ARG A 171 -4.71 -4.71 13.81
CA ARG A 171 -3.79 -5.83 13.66
C ARG A 171 -4.15 -6.65 12.42
N ILE A 172 -3.43 -6.47 11.32
CA ILE A 172 -3.46 -7.43 10.21
C ILE A 172 -2.61 -8.63 10.65
N CYS A 173 -3.21 -9.82 10.79
CA CYS A 173 -2.52 -10.97 11.37
C CYS A 173 -1.32 -11.41 10.53
N LYS A 174 -0.42 -12.15 11.18
CA LYS A 174 0.81 -12.71 10.59
C LYS A 174 0.58 -13.56 9.36
N GLU A 175 -0.59 -14.17 9.21
CA GLU A 175 -0.91 -15.06 8.09
C GLU A 175 -2.32 -14.78 7.56
N THR A 176 -2.43 -14.59 6.24
CA THR A 176 -3.70 -14.45 5.54
C THR A 176 -3.74 -15.41 4.37
N LYS A 177 -4.65 -16.39 4.43
CA LYS A 177 -4.90 -17.35 3.35
C LYS A 177 -5.84 -16.77 2.31
N LYS A 178 -5.80 -17.32 1.09
CA LYS A 178 -6.75 -16.96 0.04
C LYS A 178 -8.16 -17.33 0.52
N PRO A 179 -9.15 -16.42 0.43
CA PRO A 179 -10.41 -16.61 1.13
C PRO A 179 -11.42 -17.49 0.37
N THR A 180 -11.34 -17.56 -0.96
CA THR A 180 -12.27 -18.38 -1.77
C THR A 180 -11.60 -19.06 -2.97
N GLY A 181 -12.37 -19.94 -3.61
CA GLY A 181 -11.97 -20.63 -4.84
C GLY A 181 -10.97 -21.78 -4.61
N LYS A 182 -10.30 -22.20 -5.68
CA LYS A 182 -9.21 -23.18 -5.59
C LYS A 182 -8.00 -22.49 -4.93
N ASN A 183 -7.24 -23.24 -4.12
CA ASN A 183 -6.02 -22.83 -3.42
C ASN A 183 -6.19 -22.12 -2.06
N THR A 184 -7.35 -22.24 -1.40
CA THR A 184 -7.58 -21.72 -0.04
C THR A 184 -6.59 -22.26 1.00
N GLU A 185 -6.05 -23.47 0.78
CA GLU A 185 -5.06 -24.11 1.66
C GLU A 185 -3.64 -24.11 1.08
N SER A 186 -3.41 -23.46 -0.07
CA SER A 186 -2.10 -23.48 -0.72
C SER A 186 -1.13 -22.51 -0.07
N GLU A 187 0.01 -23.03 0.39
CA GLU A 187 1.11 -22.23 0.92
C GLU A 187 1.64 -21.18 -0.05
N GLU A 188 1.57 -21.43 -1.36
CA GLU A 188 2.00 -20.45 -2.37
C GLU A 188 1.14 -19.18 -2.37
N TYR A 189 -0.12 -19.27 -1.92
CA TYR A 189 -1.05 -18.15 -1.84
C TYR A 189 -1.16 -17.56 -0.43
N THR A 190 -0.45 -18.11 0.54
CA THR A 190 -0.47 -17.62 1.91
C THR A 190 0.39 -16.35 2.02
N ILE A 191 -0.23 -15.25 2.45
CA ILE A 191 0.49 -13.98 2.67
C ILE A 191 0.90 -13.90 4.13
N ARG A 192 2.20 -13.61 4.36
CA ARG A 192 2.75 -13.48 5.71
C ARG A 192 3.33 -12.10 5.98
N LEU A 193 2.74 -11.39 6.92
CA LEU A 193 3.21 -10.08 7.38
C LEU A 193 4.11 -10.23 8.61
N ASN A 194 5.19 -9.47 8.66
CA ASN A 194 6.22 -9.51 9.70
C ASN A 194 5.94 -8.56 10.86
N LYS A 195 5.04 -7.58 10.70
CA LYS A 195 4.72 -6.57 11.73
C LYS A 195 3.24 -6.22 11.74
N GLU A 196 2.84 -5.48 12.77
CA GLU A 196 1.50 -4.90 12.90
C GLU A 196 1.45 -3.52 12.22
N TYR A 197 0.25 -3.11 11.79
CA TYR A 197 0.03 -1.88 11.04
C TYR A 197 -0.97 -0.98 11.77
N MET A 198 -0.90 0.33 11.52
CA MET A 198 -1.86 1.30 12.04
C MET A 198 -2.65 1.88 10.88
N GLY A 199 -3.99 1.91 11.02
CA GLY A 199 -4.90 2.59 10.11
C GLY A 199 -5.07 4.07 10.41
#